data_AF-A0A965VAA9-F1
#
_entry.id   AF-A0A965VAA9-F1
#
_cell.length_a   1.000
_cell.length_b   1.000
_cell.length_c   1.000
_cell.angle_alpha   90.00
_cell.angle_beta   90.00
_cell.angle_gamma   90.00
#
_symmetry.space_group_name_H-M   'P 1'
#
loop_
_entity.id
_entity.type
_entity.pdbx_description
1 polymer ?
#
loop_
_entity_poly.entity_id
_entity_poly.type
_entity_poly.pdbx_seq_one_letter_code
_entity_poly.pdbx_strand_id
1 'polypeptide(L)'
;LVSVPNTQMAIADALETRIIEVHTNESNHGSFSTVNSGNFLVKQIENENICSDVNFILNQEFETSLPVDSMSSCNKTYTQLEDDYGMFSTQIRGELNLQLELRYHIERMYHYQLMGYPQNEQLINHLKQNTKKEDLELFSTLVKDELTDTVKILLAALRSLKGARQSKSNLQKFIGYLDTLIVRAKSDSMTSGALAVFEGEIENINSTETEDNIRAIEQNLFGLKNNLQMLANILTETVTDSKDTKTKQTQV
;
A
#
# COMPACT_ATOMS: atom_id res chain seq x y z
N LEU A 1 20.46 -0.32 20.30
CA LEU A 1 20.85 -1.73 20.10
C LEU A 1 21.09 -1.96 18.61
N VAL A 2 22.23 -2.52 18.21
CA VAL A 2 22.46 -2.95 16.81
C VAL A 2 22.41 -4.47 16.79
N SER A 3 21.53 -5.07 15.99
CA SER A 3 21.33 -6.52 16.01
C SER A 3 20.71 -7.05 14.72
N VAL A 4 20.98 -8.32 14.42
CA VAL A 4 20.17 -9.13 13.49
C VAL A 4 18.84 -9.55 14.17
N PRO A 5 17.79 -9.90 13.41
CA PRO A 5 16.48 -10.28 13.95
C PRO A 5 16.59 -11.36 15.04
N ASN A 6 16.13 -11.06 16.26
CA ASN A 6 16.05 -12.04 17.35
C ASN A 6 15.05 -11.63 18.43
N THR A 7 14.79 -12.55 19.37
CA THR A 7 13.83 -12.34 20.46
C THR A 7 14.24 -11.26 21.46
N GLN A 8 15.53 -10.94 21.57
CA GLN A 8 16.01 -9.87 22.47
C GLN A 8 15.62 -8.49 21.95
N MET A 9 15.45 -8.34 20.63
CA MET A 9 14.97 -7.09 20.05
C MET A 9 13.55 -6.76 20.50
N ALA A 10 12.64 -7.73 20.59
CA ALA A 10 11.29 -7.49 21.08
C ALA A 10 11.28 -6.98 22.53
N ILE A 11 12.19 -7.48 23.38
CA ILE A 11 12.36 -7.01 24.76
C ILE A 11 12.95 -5.60 24.76
N ALA A 12 13.99 -5.34 23.96
CA ALA A 12 14.60 -4.02 23.85
C ALA A 12 13.59 -2.97 23.34
N ASP A 13 12.75 -3.35 22.38
CA ASP A 13 11.69 -2.52 21.83
C ASP A 13 10.61 -2.25 22.89
N ALA A 14 10.18 -3.26 23.64
CA ALA A 14 9.27 -3.07 24.78
C ALA A 14 9.85 -2.16 25.89
N LEU A 15 11.18 -2.03 25.96
CA LEU A 15 11.89 -1.11 26.86
C LEU A 15 12.22 0.24 26.20
N GLU A 16 11.56 0.57 25.09
CA GLU A 16 11.74 1.81 24.33
C GLU A 16 13.20 2.07 23.90
N THR A 17 13.99 1.01 23.78
CA THR A 17 15.37 1.13 23.31
C THR A 17 15.38 1.27 21.79
N ARG A 18 16.06 2.30 21.27
CA ARG A 18 16.27 2.46 19.83
C ARG A 18 17.03 1.27 19.24
N ILE A 19 16.51 0.70 18.16
CA ILE A 19 17.06 -0.48 17.51
C ILE A 19 17.48 -0.15 16.07
N ILE A 20 18.68 -0.64 15.70
CA ILE A 20 19.15 -0.74 14.33
C ILE A 20 19.17 -2.23 13.99
N GLU A 21 18.18 -2.66 13.22
CA GLU A 21 18.02 -4.01 12.73
C GLU A 21 18.85 -4.21 11.46
N VAL A 22 19.64 -5.29 11.38
CA VAL A 22 20.47 -5.61 10.20
C VAL A 22 19.99 -6.92 9.59
N HIS A 23 19.53 -6.89 8.34
CA HIS A 23 19.09 -8.07 7.59
C HIS A 23 20.16 -8.49 6.59
N THR A 24 20.63 -9.74 6.69
CA THR A 24 21.63 -10.32 5.78
C THR A 24 20.96 -11.30 4.81
N ASN A 25 20.90 -10.97 3.51
CA ASN A 25 20.28 -11.73 2.40
C ASN A 25 18.74 -11.90 2.37
N GLU A 26 18.25 -12.12 1.15
CA GLU A 26 16.88 -12.00 0.58
C GLU A 26 15.70 -12.75 1.22
N SER A 27 15.78 -13.20 2.49
CA SER A 27 14.63 -13.83 3.13
C SER A 27 13.68 -12.79 3.73
N ASN A 28 12.62 -12.57 2.95
CA ASN A 28 11.29 -12.05 3.30
C ASN A 28 11.17 -10.55 3.63
N HIS A 29 10.16 -9.98 2.98
CA HIS A 29 9.57 -8.64 3.06
C HIS A 29 10.14 -7.72 4.14
N GLY A 30 10.46 -6.49 3.76
CA GLY A 30 11.08 -5.44 4.58
C GLY A 30 10.25 -4.91 5.75
N SER A 31 9.60 -5.79 6.50
CA SER A 31 8.99 -5.49 7.77
C SER A 31 10.05 -5.51 8.86
N PHE A 32 10.02 -4.48 9.69
CA PHE A 32 10.73 -4.44 10.95
C PHE A 32 10.25 -5.57 11.85
N SER A 33 11.15 -6.16 12.64
CA SER A 33 10.77 -7.03 13.75
C SER A 33 10.29 -6.22 14.97
N THR A 34 10.45 -4.90 14.91
CA THR A 34 10.14 -3.92 15.96
C THR A 34 8.92 -3.07 15.59
N VAL A 35 8.25 -2.52 16.60
CA VAL A 35 7.02 -1.74 16.46
C VAL A 35 7.18 -0.27 16.81
N ASN A 36 8.23 0.14 17.54
CA ASN A 36 8.37 1.54 17.92
C ASN A 36 8.90 2.44 16.80
N SER A 37 8.50 3.71 16.84
CA SER A 37 9.03 4.76 15.97
C SER A 37 10.51 5.04 16.27
N GLY A 38 11.22 5.57 15.26
CA GLY A 38 12.65 5.88 15.28
C GLY A 38 13.58 4.66 15.33
N ASN A 39 13.06 3.45 15.10
CA ASN A 39 13.89 2.29 14.80
C ASN A 39 14.36 2.34 13.33
N PHE A 40 15.48 1.67 13.05
CA PHE A 40 16.10 1.64 11.72
C PHE A 40 16.31 0.21 11.24
N LEU A 41 16.20 0.00 9.93
CA LEU A 41 16.45 -1.28 9.29
C LEU A 41 17.49 -1.09 8.17
N VAL A 42 18.60 -1.80 8.26
CA VAL A 42 19.62 -1.89 7.22
C VAL A 42 19.47 -3.22 6.50
N LYS A 43 19.08 -3.19 5.24
CA LYS A 43 19.13 -4.35 4.35
C LYS A 43 20.49 -4.41 3.71
N GLN A 44 21.27 -5.38 4.17
CA GLN A 44 22.62 -5.60 3.67
C GLN A 44 22.56 -6.26 2.29
N ILE A 45 23.12 -5.56 1.30
CA ILE A 45 23.41 -6.06 -0.04
C ILE A 45 24.90 -6.41 -0.06
N GLU A 46 25.21 -7.70 -0.20
CA GLU A 46 26.58 -8.24 -0.12
C GLU A 46 27.29 -8.02 1.24
N ASN A 47 28.54 -8.44 1.40
CA ASN A 47 29.31 -8.20 2.63
C ASN A 47 29.89 -6.77 2.70
N GLU A 48 29.19 -5.78 2.15
CA GLU A 48 29.62 -4.38 2.14
C GLU A 48 29.35 -3.67 3.49
N ASN A 49 29.92 -2.47 3.61
CA ASN A 49 30.29 -1.76 4.83
C ASN A 49 29.14 -1.38 5.79
N ILE A 50 28.53 -2.36 6.48
CA ILE A 50 27.48 -2.15 7.53
C ILE A 50 27.89 -1.07 8.55
N CYS A 51 29.16 -1.01 8.93
CA CYS A 51 29.66 -0.02 9.87
C CYS A 51 29.42 1.41 9.38
N SER A 52 29.53 1.64 8.07
CA SER A 52 29.21 2.93 7.44
C SER A 52 27.72 3.28 7.54
N ASP A 53 26.84 2.29 7.41
CA ASP A 53 25.38 2.47 7.54
C ASP A 53 24.96 2.72 8.98
N VAL A 54 25.50 1.96 9.93
CA VAL A 54 25.29 2.18 11.36
C VAL A 54 25.79 3.57 11.77
N ASN A 55 26.98 3.97 11.32
CA ASN A 55 27.51 5.30 11.62
C ASN A 55 26.64 6.40 11.00
N PHE A 56 26.13 6.22 9.79
CA PHE A 56 25.20 7.17 9.18
C PHE A 56 23.95 7.35 10.04
N ILE A 57 23.32 6.25 10.46
CA ILE A 57 22.12 6.28 11.31
C ILE A 57 22.40 6.97 12.65
N LEU A 58 23.50 6.60 13.32
CA LEU A 58 23.86 7.21 14.60
C LEU A 58 24.12 8.72 14.44
N ASN A 59 24.80 9.13 13.37
CA ASN A 59 25.01 10.56 13.12
C ASN A 59 23.71 11.31 12.80
N GLN A 60 22.76 10.67 12.13
CA GLN A 60 21.45 11.25 11.85
C GLN A 60 20.63 11.44 13.14
N GLU A 61 20.59 10.43 14.02
CA GLU A 61 19.84 10.49 15.29
C GLU A 61 20.45 11.48 16.28
N PHE A 62 21.78 11.62 16.31
CA PHE A 62 22.48 12.52 17.24
C PHE A 62 22.86 13.88 16.62
N GLU A 63 22.41 14.17 15.40
CA GLU A 63 22.69 15.40 14.65
C GLU A 63 24.20 15.75 14.55
N THR A 64 25.05 14.73 14.42
CA THR A 64 26.52 14.89 14.34
C THR A 64 27.05 14.89 12.90
N SER A 65 28.28 15.36 12.72
CA SER A 65 28.91 15.47 11.40
C SER A 65 29.09 14.10 10.71
N LEU A 66 28.52 13.93 9.53
CA LEU A 66 28.63 12.71 8.73
C LEU A 66 30.01 12.59 8.08
N PRO A 67 30.79 11.52 8.34
CA PRO A 67 32.03 11.27 7.62
C PRO A 67 31.77 11.00 6.13
N VAL A 68 32.67 11.43 5.24
CA VAL A 68 32.50 11.31 3.77
C VAL A 68 32.27 9.86 3.33
N ASP A 69 32.93 8.90 3.96
CA ASP A 69 32.79 7.46 3.69
C ASP A 69 31.41 6.89 4.09
N SER A 70 30.64 7.65 4.89
CA SER A 70 29.25 7.35 5.25
C SER A 70 28.21 7.88 4.27
N MET A 71 28.64 8.48 3.15
CA MET A 71 27.74 9.05 2.14
C MET A 71 27.41 8.06 1.00
N SER A 72 28.23 7.03 0.79
CA SER A 72 28.06 6.06 -0.29
C SER A 72 27.92 4.64 0.28
N SER A 73 26.72 4.08 0.23
CA SER A 73 26.48 2.65 0.50
C SER A 73 25.43 2.15 -0.48
N CYS A 74 25.60 0.92 -0.97
CA CYS A 74 24.59 0.24 -1.76
C CYS A 74 23.45 -0.31 -0.87
N ASN A 75 23.68 -0.44 0.44
CA ASN A 75 22.71 -0.97 1.38
C ASN A 75 21.48 -0.05 1.47
N LYS A 76 20.30 -0.67 1.45
CA LYS A 76 19.04 0.06 1.63
C LYS A 76 18.78 0.23 3.12
N THR A 77 18.70 1.48 3.55
CA THR A 77 18.38 1.81 4.95
C THR A 77 16.99 2.40 5.02
N TYR A 78 16.20 1.91 5.96
CA TYR A 78 14.83 2.35 6.23
C TYR A 78 14.74 2.91 7.65
N THR A 79 13.88 3.89 7.85
CA THR A 79 13.48 4.40 9.17
C THR A 79 12.02 4.07 9.42
N GLN A 80 11.69 3.72 10.66
CA GLN A 80 10.34 3.43 11.12
C GLN A 80 9.73 4.70 11.72
N LEU A 81 8.63 5.17 11.14
CA LEU A 81 7.94 6.40 11.51
C LEU A 81 6.50 6.09 11.91
N GLU A 82 5.88 7.02 12.62
CA GLU A 82 4.48 6.97 13.03
C GLU A 82 3.76 8.19 12.47
N ASP A 83 2.57 7.97 11.90
CA ASP A 83 1.64 9.04 11.56
C ASP A 83 0.21 8.68 12.04
N ASP A 84 -0.80 9.44 11.63
CA ASP A 84 -2.21 9.20 12.01
C ASP A 84 -2.76 7.85 11.53
N TYR A 85 -2.07 7.18 10.60
CA TYR A 85 -2.35 5.83 10.13
C TYR A 85 -1.43 4.79 10.79
N GLY A 86 -0.75 5.13 11.88
CA GLY A 86 0.14 4.24 12.62
C GLY A 86 1.52 4.08 11.98
N MET A 87 2.15 2.94 12.24
CA MET A 87 3.55 2.71 11.90
C MET A 87 3.77 2.50 10.39
N PHE A 88 4.83 3.06 9.86
CA PHE A 88 5.29 2.84 8.49
C PHE A 88 6.81 2.94 8.38
N SER A 89 7.33 2.48 7.25
CA SER A 89 8.75 2.49 6.95
C SER A 89 9.02 3.28 5.68
N THR A 90 10.05 4.11 5.67
CA THR A 90 10.48 4.83 4.45
C THR A 90 11.97 4.68 4.23
N GLN A 91 12.40 4.58 2.97
CA GLN A 91 13.80 4.44 2.60
C GLN A 91 14.53 5.78 2.75
N ILE A 92 15.60 5.81 3.55
CA ILE A 92 16.43 7.00 3.80
C ILE A 92 17.81 6.93 3.16
N ARG A 93 18.26 5.75 2.73
CA ARG A 93 19.56 5.55 2.06
C ARG A 93 19.51 4.37 1.09
N GLY A 94 20.40 4.41 0.09
CA GLY A 94 20.53 3.41 -0.97
C GLY A 94 19.79 3.80 -2.25
N GLU A 95 19.97 3.03 -3.31
CA GLU A 95 19.28 3.29 -4.59
C GLU A 95 17.75 3.22 -4.42
N LEU A 96 17.09 4.34 -4.73
CA LEU A 96 15.65 4.49 -4.57
C LEU A 96 14.93 3.93 -5.80
N ASN A 97 14.12 2.89 -5.59
CA ASN A 97 13.14 2.51 -6.59
C ASN A 97 11.88 3.35 -6.39
N LEU A 98 11.81 4.49 -7.10
CA LEU A 98 10.72 5.44 -6.97
C LEU A 98 9.33 4.81 -7.16
N GLN A 99 9.19 3.88 -8.10
CA GLN A 99 7.90 3.24 -8.38
C GLN A 99 7.42 2.37 -7.20
N LEU A 100 8.34 1.68 -6.51
CA LEU A 100 8.02 0.89 -5.32
C LEU A 100 7.64 1.77 -4.13
N GLU A 101 8.34 2.89 -3.92
CA GLU A 101 8.03 3.83 -2.83
C GLU A 101 6.69 4.54 -3.07
N LEU A 102 6.43 4.98 -4.31
CA LEU A 102 5.12 5.54 -4.69
C LEU A 102 4.00 4.53 -4.45
N ARG A 103 4.21 3.27 -4.88
CA ARG A 103 3.27 2.18 -4.66
C ARG A 103 3.00 1.99 -3.16
N TYR A 104 4.04 1.84 -2.35
CA TYR A 104 3.93 1.64 -0.90
C TYR A 104 3.09 2.73 -0.23
N HIS A 105 3.42 4.01 -0.47
CA HIS A 105 2.74 5.12 0.18
C HIS A 105 1.28 5.26 -0.28
N ILE A 106 1.01 5.07 -1.58
CA ILE A 106 -0.33 5.19 -2.13
C ILE A 106 -1.20 3.98 -1.74
N GLU A 107 -0.67 2.76 -1.76
CA GLU A 107 -1.37 1.55 -1.27
C GLU A 107 -1.72 1.70 0.20
N ARG A 108 -0.77 2.15 1.03
CA ARG A 108 -1.01 2.39 2.46
C ARG A 108 -2.16 3.36 2.66
N MET A 109 -2.10 4.55 2.04
CA MET A 109 -3.17 5.54 2.13
C MET A 109 -4.51 4.98 1.66
N TYR A 110 -4.50 4.26 0.54
CA TYR A 110 -5.70 3.63 -0.01
C TYR A 110 -6.31 2.63 0.97
N HIS A 111 -5.52 1.73 1.55
CA HIS A 111 -6.00 0.73 2.50
C HIS A 111 -6.58 1.36 3.77
N TYR A 112 -5.96 2.41 4.31
CA TYR A 112 -6.54 3.14 5.44
C TYR A 112 -7.85 3.83 5.07
N GLN A 113 -7.95 4.38 3.86
CA GLN A 113 -9.21 4.96 3.39
C GLN A 113 -10.31 3.91 3.26
N LEU A 114 -9.99 2.67 2.84
CA LEU A 114 -10.94 1.54 2.84
C LEU A 114 -11.45 1.21 4.25
N MET A 115 -10.63 1.41 5.28
CA MET A 115 -11.00 1.23 6.69
C MET A 115 -11.76 2.44 7.27
N GLY A 116 -12.07 3.47 6.47
CA GLY A 116 -12.84 4.63 6.86
C GLY A 116 -12.02 5.82 7.36
N TYR A 117 -10.69 5.77 7.26
CA TYR A 117 -9.85 6.92 7.58
C TYR A 117 -10.00 8.02 6.51
N PRO A 118 -9.86 9.31 6.88
CA PRO A 118 -9.85 10.41 5.91
C PRO A 118 -8.63 10.29 5.00
N GLN A 119 -8.70 10.87 3.81
CA GLN A 119 -7.60 10.88 2.85
C GLN A 119 -6.44 11.77 3.33
N ASN A 120 -5.20 11.29 3.18
CA ASN A 120 -4.00 12.02 3.60
C ASN A 120 -3.59 13.08 2.55
N GLU A 121 -4.20 14.26 2.64
CA GLU A 121 -3.89 15.38 1.74
C GLU A 121 -2.42 15.83 1.87
N GLN A 122 -1.82 15.70 3.06
CA GLN A 122 -0.43 16.09 3.28
C GLN A 122 0.52 15.20 2.48
N LEU A 123 0.29 13.89 2.46
CA LEU A 123 1.05 12.94 1.66
C LEU A 123 0.94 13.27 0.17
N ILE A 124 -0.27 13.52 -0.34
CA ILE A 124 -0.48 13.87 -1.75
C ILE A 124 0.28 15.15 -2.12
N ASN A 125 0.19 16.18 -1.28
CA ASN A 125 0.91 17.43 -1.50
C ASN A 125 2.43 17.23 -1.45
N HIS A 126 2.91 16.40 -0.53
CA HIS A 126 4.33 16.06 -0.42
C HIS A 126 4.81 15.33 -1.68
N LEU A 127 4.07 14.34 -2.18
CA LEU A 127 4.41 13.61 -3.41
C LEU A 127 4.50 14.56 -4.61
N LYS A 128 3.52 15.48 -4.77
CA LYS A 128 3.52 16.47 -5.85
C LYS A 128 4.71 17.44 -5.79
N GLN A 129 5.12 17.83 -4.60
CA GLN A 129 6.19 18.82 -4.42
C GLN A 129 7.59 18.20 -4.58
N ASN A 130 7.74 16.92 -4.27
CA ASN A 130 9.04 16.26 -4.17
C ASN A 130 9.29 15.18 -5.23
N THR A 131 8.30 14.90 -6.10
CA THR A 131 8.43 13.94 -7.21
C THR A 131 8.22 14.66 -8.54
N LYS A 132 8.99 14.28 -9.56
CA LYS A 132 8.79 14.85 -10.91
C LYS A 132 7.41 14.47 -11.44
N LYS A 133 6.77 15.39 -12.15
CA LYS A 133 5.42 15.20 -12.67
C LYS A 133 5.35 14.02 -13.64
N GLU A 134 6.37 13.85 -14.48
CA GLU A 134 6.44 12.76 -15.46
C GLU A 134 6.47 11.39 -14.79
N ASP A 135 7.17 11.27 -13.65
CA ASP A 135 7.25 10.02 -12.88
C ASP A 135 5.90 9.68 -12.23
N LEU A 136 5.18 10.70 -11.73
CA LEU A 136 3.83 10.54 -11.17
C LEU A 136 2.80 10.17 -12.25
N GLU A 137 2.88 10.77 -13.43
CA GLU A 137 2.02 10.47 -14.57
C GLU A 137 2.23 9.04 -15.08
N LEU A 138 3.49 8.61 -15.20
CA LEU A 138 3.84 7.25 -15.58
C LEU A 138 3.30 6.24 -14.56
N PHE A 139 3.57 6.46 -13.27
CA PHE A 139 3.05 5.61 -12.19
C PHE A 139 1.52 5.55 -12.21
N SER A 140 0.84 6.71 -12.28
CA SER A 140 -0.63 6.79 -12.30
C SER A 140 -1.22 6.04 -13.50
N THR A 141 -0.57 6.09 -14.66
CA THR A 141 -1.01 5.37 -15.87
C THR A 141 -0.92 3.86 -15.67
N LEU A 142 0.21 3.35 -15.17
CA LEU A 142 0.40 1.91 -14.91
C LEU A 142 -0.66 1.36 -13.95
N VAL A 143 -0.91 2.06 -12.85
CA VAL A 143 -1.91 1.63 -11.86
C VAL A 143 -3.34 1.76 -12.41
N LYS A 144 -3.63 2.79 -13.22
CA LYS A 144 -4.95 2.94 -13.87
C LYS A 144 -5.24 1.81 -14.85
N ASP A 145 -4.22 1.29 -15.53
CA ASP A 145 -4.38 0.13 -16.42
C ASP A 145 -4.74 -1.13 -15.60
N GLU A 146 -4.03 -1.40 -14.51
CA GLU A 146 -4.35 -2.50 -13.59
C GLU A 146 -5.76 -2.39 -12.98
N LEU A 147 -6.13 -1.18 -12.58
CA LEU A 147 -7.45 -0.85 -12.07
C LEU A 147 -8.53 -1.08 -13.12
N THR A 148 -8.28 -0.64 -14.35
CA THR A 148 -9.21 -0.78 -15.48
C THR A 148 -9.51 -2.25 -15.76
N ASP A 149 -8.50 -3.12 -15.73
CA ASP A 149 -8.69 -4.55 -15.91
C ASP A 149 -9.51 -5.20 -14.78
N THR A 150 -9.29 -4.77 -13.55
CA THR A 150 -10.10 -5.21 -12.39
C THR A 150 -11.55 -4.75 -12.53
N VAL A 151 -11.77 -3.49 -12.92
CA VAL A 151 -13.12 -2.91 -13.13
C VAL A 151 -13.86 -3.61 -14.27
N LYS A 152 -13.19 -4.00 -15.36
CA LYS A 152 -13.82 -4.77 -16.46
C LYS A 152 -14.41 -6.09 -15.95
N ILE A 153 -13.66 -6.81 -15.11
CA ILE A 153 -14.10 -8.09 -14.53
C ILE A 153 -15.29 -7.84 -13.58
N LEU A 154 -15.21 -6.81 -12.73
CA LEU A 154 -16.31 -6.42 -11.84
C LEU A 154 -17.60 -6.09 -12.61
N LEU A 155 -17.51 -5.30 -13.67
CA LEU A 155 -18.68 -4.94 -14.49
C LEU A 155 -19.26 -6.16 -15.22
N ALA A 156 -18.42 -7.09 -15.64
CA ALA A 156 -18.86 -8.36 -16.22
C ALA A 156 -19.58 -9.24 -15.18
N ALA A 157 -19.08 -9.28 -13.93
CA ALA A 157 -19.74 -9.96 -12.81
C ALA A 157 -21.12 -9.35 -12.54
N LEU A 158 -21.20 -8.02 -12.34
CA LEU A 158 -22.47 -7.30 -12.11
C LEU A 158 -23.49 -7.53 -13.24
N ARG A 159 -23.06 -7.49 -14.51
CA ARG A 159 -23.94 -7.75 -15.65
C ARG A 159 -24.46 -9.19 -15.64
N SER A 160 -23.61 -10.16 -15.32
CA SER A 160 -23.97 -11.58 -15.27
C SER A 160 -24.91 -11.87 -14.10
N LEU A 161 -24.70 -11.22 -12.95
CA LEU A 161 -25.56 -11.33 -11.76
C LEU A 161 -27.00 -10.89 -12.07
N LYS A 162 -27.19 -9.76 -12.75
CA LYS A 162 -28.53 -9.30 -13.18
C LYS A 162 -29.27 -10.33 -14.03
N GLY A 163 -28.54 -11.07 -14.86
CA GLY A 163 -29.09 -12.14 -15.70
C GLY A 163 -29.17 -13.51 -15.02
N ALA A 164 -28.59 -13.69 -13.83
CA ALA A 164 -28.47 -14.98 -13.17
C ALA A 164 -29.82 -15.54 -12.72
N ARG A 165 -30.74 -14.66 -12.31
CA ARG A 165 -32.13 -15.03 -11.95
C ARG A 165 -32.92 -15.59 -13.15
N GLN A 166 -32.52 -15.24 -14.37
CA GLN A 166 -33.24 -15.56 -15.60
C GLN A 166 -32.64 -16.77 -16.33
N SER A 167 -31.36 -17.09 -16.09
CA SER A 167 -30.65 -18.15 -16.83
C SER A 167 -29.53 -18.78 -16.02
N LYS A 168 -29.53 -20.12 -15.99
CA LYS A 168 -28.44 -20.93 -15.41
C LYS A 168 -27.09 -20.65 -16.09
N SER A 169 -27.08 -20.29 -17.37
CA SER A 169 -25.85 -19.91 -18.08
C SER A 169 -25.27 -18.60 -17.55
N ASN A 170 -26.11 -17.61 -17.23
CA ASN A 170 -25.65 -16.36 -16.63
C ASN A 170 -25.16 -16.56 -15.19
N LEU A 171 -25.79 -17.47 -14.44
CA LEU A 171 -25.31 -17.86 -13.12
C LEU A 171 -23.89 -18.49 -13.19
N GLN A 172 -23.64 -19.39 -14.14
CA GLN A 172 -22.30 -19.97 -14.33
C GLN A 172 -21.26 -18.93 -14.72
N LYS A 173 -21.60 -17.99 -15.62
CA LYS A 173 -20.72 -16.87 -15.97
C LYS A 173 -20.42 -15.98 -14.77
N PHE A 174 -21.45 -15.68 -13.97
CA PHE A 174 -21.30 -14.89 -12.75
C PHE A 174 -20.32 -15.55 -11.79
N ILE A 175 -20.47 -16.85 -11.51
CA ILE A 175 -19.55 -17.61 -10.66
C ILE A 175 -18.12 -17.53 -11.23
N GLY A 176 -17.93 -17.74 -12.53
CA GLY A 176 -16.59 -17.65 -13.13
C GLY A 176 -15.95 -16.26 -13.02
N TYR A 177 -16.72 -15.18 -13.15
CA TYR A 177 -16.20 -13.82 -12.93
C TYR A 177 -15.91 -13.56 -11.45
N LEU A 178 -16.72 -14.10 -10.54
CA LEU A 178 -16.50 -14.01 -9.10
C LEU A 178 -15.19 -14.71 -8.70
N ASP A 179 -14.97 -15.93 -9.19
CA ASP A 179 -13.73 -16.68 -8.98
C ASP A 179 -12.53 -15.90 -9.50
N THR A 180 -12.66 -15.23 -10.66
CA THR A 180 -11.59 -14.39 -11.22
C THR A 180 -11.27 -13.20 -10.32
N LEU A 181 -12.28 -12.56 -9.72
CA LEU A 181 -12.08 -11.46 -8.75
C LEU A 181 -11.35 -11.96 -7.50
N ILE A 182 -11.76 -13.11 -6.95
CA ILE A 182 -11.16 -13.73 -5.76
C ILE A 182 -9.70 -14.12 -6.03
N VAL A 183 -9.41 -14.72 -7.18
CA VAL A 183 -8.03 -15.04 -7.56
C VAL A 183 -7.17 -13.77 -7.68
N ARG A 184 -7.75 -12.67 -8.19
CA ARG A 184 -7.04 -11.39 -8.32
C ARG A 184 -6.82 -10.71 -6.96
N ALA A 185 -7.61 -11.01 -5.93
CA ALA A 185 -7.34 -10.57 -4.56
C ALA A 185 -5.98 -11.05 -4.03
N LYS A 186 -5.48 -12.18 -4.55
CA LYS A 186 -4.20 -12.80 -4.14
C LYS A 186 -3.01 -12.36 -5.01
N SER A 187 -3.24 -11.44 -5.94
CA SER A 187 -2.19 -10.90 -6.81
C SER A 187 -1.50 -9.71 -6.15
N ASP A 188 -0.24 -9.47 -6.53
CA ASP A 188 0.49 -8.29 -6.12
C ASP A 188 0.06 -7.07 -6.95
N SER A 189 -1.14 -6.55 -6.68
CA SER A 189 -1.72 -5.36 -7.34
C SER A 189 -2.34 -4.43 -6.31
N MET A 190 -2.39 -3.13 -6.61
CA MET A 190 -2.99 -2.12 -5.73
C MET A 190 -4.50 -2.33 -5.48
N THR A 191 -5.18 -3.10 -6.34
CA THR A 191 -6.60 -3.42 -6.15
C THR A 191 -6.85 -4.61 -5.22
N SER A 192 -5.80 -5.35 -4.87
CA SER A 192 -5.88 -6.57 -4.05
C SER A 192 -6.53 -6.32 -2.69
N GLY A 193 -6.19 -5.22 -2.00
CA GLY A 193 -6.76 -4.89 -0.70
C GLY A 193 -8.29 -4.73 -0.73
N ALA A 194 -8.83 -4.03 -1.72
CA ALA A 194 -10.28 -3.91 -1.88
C ALA A 194 -10.96 -5.23 -2.27
N LEU A 195 -10.29 -6.05 -3.09
CA LEU A 195 -10.79 -7.37 -3.45
C LEU A 195 -10.78 -8.33 -2.25
N ALA A 196 -9.78 -8.25 -1.37
CA ALA A 196 -9.69 -9.05 -0.15
C ALA A 196 -10.78 -8.67 0.87
N VAL A 197 -11.06 -7.37 1.03
CA VAL A 197 -12.21 -6.91 1.84
C VAL A 197 -13.51 -7.47 1.28
N PHE A 198 -13.69 -7.40 -0.04
CA PHE A 198 -14.86 -7.95 -0.72
C PHE A 198 -14.99 -9.48 -0.57
N GLU A 199 -13.88 -10.23 -0.66
CA GLU A 199 -13.85 -11.69 -0.41
C GLU A 199 -14.35 -11.98 1.00
N GLY A 200 -13.83 -11.28 2.02
CA GLY A 200 -14.29 -11.42 3.40
C GLY A 200 -15.76 -11.04 3.60
N GLU A 201 -16.25 -9.99 2.93
CA GLU A 201 -17.66 -9.60 2.96
C GLU A 201 -18.58 -10.67 2.36
N ILE A 202 -18.13 -11.37 1.31
CA ILE A 202 -18.88 -12.48 0.70
C ILE A 202 -18.87 -13.71 1.61
N GLU A 203 -17.73 -14.05 2.19
CA GLU A 203 -17.61 -15.20 3.11
C GLU A 203 -18.49 -15.03 4.36
N ASN A 204 -18.76 -13.79 4.76
CA ASN A 204 -19.60 -13.47 5.93
C ASN A 204 -21.11 -13.37 5.62
N ILE A 205 -21.54 -13.70 4.40
CA ILE A 205 -22.97 -13.74 4.06
C ILE A 205 -23.62 -14.97 4.73
N ASN A 206 -24.41 -14.73 5.76
CA ASN A 206 -25.00 -15.78 6.60
C ASN A 206 -26.52 -16.00 6.38
N SER A 207 -27.07 -15.64 5.21
CA SER A 207 -28.50 -15.89 4.95
C SER A 207 -28.76 -17.30 4.41
N THR A 208 -29.85 -17.90 4.89
CA THR A 208 -30.37 -19.20 4.42
C THR A 208 -31.16 -19.06 3.12
N GLU A 209 -31.57 -17.84 2.77
CA GLU A 209 -32.38 -17.55 1.59
C GLU A 209 -31.51 -17.16 0.39
N THR A 210 -31.69 -17.87 -0.74
CA THR A 210 -30.87 -17.64 -1.95
C THR A 210 -31.04 -16.24 -2.51
N GLU A 211 -32.25 -15.68 -2.45
CA GLU A 211 -32.54 -14.33 -2.94
C GLU A 211 -31.85 -13.24 -2.11
N ASP A 212 -31.78 -13.44 -0.80
CA ASP A 212 -31.07 -12.53 0.10
C ASP A 212 -29.56 -12.61 -0.10
N ASN A 213 -29.03 -13.82 -0.33
CA ASN A 213 -27.62 -14.02 -0.69
C ASN A 213 -27.26 -13.29 -1.99
N ILE A 214 -28.08 -13.43 -3.04
CA ILE A 214 -27.85 -12.73 -4.31
C ILE A 214 -27.88 -11.20 -4.12
N ARG A 215 -28.82 -10.69 -3.31
CA ARG A 215 -28.92 -9.26 -3.02
C ARG A 215 -27.71 -8.75 -2.22
N ALA A 216 -27.26 -9.50 -1.23
CA ALA A 216 -26.08 -9.16 -0.44
C ALA A 216 -24.81 -9.13 -1.31
N ILE A 217 -24.63 -10.14 -2.18
CA ILE A 217 -23.50 -10.15 -3.13
C ILE A 217 -23.57 -8.96 -4.09
N GLU A 218 -24.76 -8.60 -4.59
CA GLU A 218 -24.93 -7.41 -5.43
C GLU A 218 -24.51 -6.13 -4.69
N GLN A 219 -24.93 -5.97 -3.43
CA GLN A 219 -24.54 -4.84 -2.58
C GLN A 219 -23.03 -4.78 -2.39
N ASN A 220 -22.39 -5.90 -2.06
CA ASN A 220 -20.94 -5.98 -1.88
C ASN A 220 -20.18 -5.67 -3.18
N LEU A 221 -20.69 -6.10 -4.35
CA LEU A 221 -20.09 -5.74 -5.65
C LEU A 221 -20.20 -4.23 -5.95
N PHE A 222 -21.28 -3.58 -5.53
CA PHE A 222 -21.39 -2.12 -5.62
C PHE A 222 -20.46 -1.42 -4.60
N GLY A 223 -20.30 -1.98 -3.40
CA GLY A 223 -19.29 -1.55 -2.43
C GLY A 223 -17.88 -1.60 -3.01
N LEU A 224 -17.50 -2.75 -3.57
CA LEU A 224 -16.22 -2.94 -4.27
C LEU A 224 -16.02 -1.92 -5.39
N LYS A 225 -17.07 -1.61 -6.18
CA LYS A 225 -16.99 -0.57 -7.21
C LYS A 225 -16.60 0.79 -6.61
N ASN A 226 -17.22 1.17 -5.49
CA ASN A 226 -16.91 2.43 -4.80
C ASN A 226 -15.47 2.42 -4.25
N ASN A 227 -15.05 1.29 -3.66
CA ASN A 227 -13.69 1.10 -3.17
C ASN A 227 -12.65 1.25 -4.29
N LEU A 228 -12.91 0.69 -5.48
CA LEU A 228 -12.03 0.86 -6.66
C LEU A 228 -12.05 2.30 -7.19
N GLN A 229 -13.19 3.00 -7.11
CA GLN A 229 -13.29 4.41 -7.50
C GLN A 229 -12.47 5.31 -6.57
N MET A 230 -12.34 4.99 -5.29
CA MET A 230 -11.47 5.73 -4.35
C MET A 230 -10.01 5.70 -4.81
N LEU A 231 -9.50 4.53 -5.23
CA LEU A 231 -8.16 4.44 -5.81
C LEU A 231 -8.03 5.30 -7.07
N ALA A 232 -9.02 5.28 -7.97
CA ALA A 232 -9.02 6.14 -9.16
C ALA A 232 -8.93 7.64 -8.80
N ASN A 233 -9.63 8.05 -7.74
CA ASN A 233 -9.62 9.44 -7.27
C ASN A 233 -8.24 9.81 -6.71
N ILE A 234 -7.66 8.97 -5.86
CA ILE A 234 -6.29 9.16 -5.33
C ILE A 234 -5.29 9.34 -6.48
N LEU A 235 -5.32 8.46 -7.49
CA LEU A 235 -4.41 8.51 -8.63
C LEU A 235 -4.61 9.73 -9.52
N THR A 236 -5.85 10.22 -9.60
CA THR A 236 -6.17 11.46 -10.32
C THR A 236 -5.66 12.66 -9.55
N GLU A 237 -5.92 12.71 -8.25
CA GLU A 237 -5.48 13.79 -7.38
C GLU A 237 -3.98 13.85 -7.27
N THR A 238 -3.26 12.73 -7.31
CA THR A 238 -1.79 12.71 -7.28
C THR A 238 -1.16 13.43 -8.48
N VAL A 239 -1.86 13.45 -9.63
CA VAL A 239 -1.36 14.02 -10.90
C VAL A 239 -1.93 15.40 -11.20
N THR A 240 -3.13 15.73 -10.72
CA THR A 240 -3.74 17.04 -10.98
C THR A 240 -3.08 18.15 -10.14
N ASP A 241 -2.73 19.26 -10.77
CA ASP A 241 -2.17 20.41 -10.08
C ASP A 241 -3.21 21.02 -9.14
N SER A 242 -2.80 21.44 -7.93
CA SER A 242 -3.69 21.96 -6.87
C SER A 242 -4.50 23.21 -7.25
N LYS A 243 -4.32 23.76 -8.46
CA LYS A 243 -5.09 24.89 -9.00
C LYS A 243 -6.46 24.46 -9.57
N ASP A 244 -6.64 23.20 -9.95
CA ASP A 244 -7.89 22.74 -10.57
C ASP A 244 -8.99 22.37 -9.56
N THR A 245 -8.65 22.15 -8.29
CA THR A 245 -9.61 21.76 -7.25
C THR A 245 -10.48 22.93 -6.78
N LYS A 246 -10.01 24.18 -6.89
CA LYS A 246 -10.78 25.38 -6.52
C LYS A 246 -11.92 25.69 -7.48
N THR A 247 -11.87 25.20 -8.72
CA THR A 247 -12.88 25.51 -9.73
C THR A 247 -14.17 24.70 -9.54
N LYS A 248 -14.15 23.61 -8.75
CA LYS A 248 -15.34 22.78 -8.47
C LYS A 248 -16.10 23.15 -7.19
N GLN A 249 -15.52 23.94 -6.29
CA GLN A 249 -16.19 24.36 -5.05
C GLN A 249 -16.94 25.70 -5.17
N THR A 250 -16.81 26.42 -6.29
CA THR A 250 -17.51 27.70 -6.53
C THR A 250 -18.77 27.55 -7.38
N GLN A 251 -19.25 26.32 -7.60
CA GLN A 251 -20.50 26.03 -8.29
C GLN A 251 -21.36 25.03 -7.51
N VAL A 252 -21.77 25.41 -6.29
CA VAL A 252 -23.03 24.96 -5.66
C VAL A 252 -23.65 26.17 -4.98
#